data_AF-A0AAJ6B231-F1
#
_entry.id   AF-A0AAJ6B231-F1
#
_cell.length_a   1.000
_cell.length_b   1.000
_cell.length_c   1.000
_cell.angle_alpha   90.00
_cell.angle_beta   90.00
_cell.angle_gamma   90.00
#
_symmetry.space_group_name_H-M   'P 1'
#
loop_
_entity.id
_entity.type
_entity.pdbx_description
1 polymer ?
#
loop_
_entity_poly.entity_id
_entity_poly.type
_entity_poly.pdbx_seq_one_letter_code
_entity_poly.pdbx_strand_id
1 'polypeptide(L)'
;MTTGFNGSEEIEISRRSLANWRGVAVLSKRPNEIVRLLRDEVHALEALALSQPRNAPAAAQLIAAYESLVETMLRRIGSSRPDRHAARMAG
;
A
#
# COMPACT_ATOMS: atom_id res chain seq x y z
N MET A 1 13.42 -32.21 -1.48
CA MET A 1 12.24 -31.43 -1.04
C MET A 1 12.42 -30.01 -1.55
N THR A 2 11.93 -29.71 -2.74
CA THR A 2 11.89 -28.33 -3.23
C THR A 2 10.71 -27.67 -2.54
N THR A 3 10.98 -26.83 -1.54
CA THR A 3 10.01 -25.87 -1.01
C THR A 3 9.63 -24.95 -2.16
N GLY A 4 8.63 -25.36 -2.95
CA GLY A 4 8.16 -24.59 -4.08
C GLY A 4 7.56 -23.31 -3.53
N PHE A 5 8.27 -22.20 -3.72
CA PHE A 5 7.77 -20.85 -3.47
C PHE A 5 6.48 -20.68 -4.28
N ASN A 6 5.34 -20.91 -3.63
CA ASN A 6 4.06 -20.95 -4.32
C ASN A 6 3.53 -19.53 -4.38
N GLY A 7 3.64 -18.86 -5.53
CA GLY A 7 3.17 -17.49 -5.65
C GLY A 7 1.69 -17.32 -5.31
N SER A 8 0.89 -18.39 -5.33
CA SER A 8 -0.49 -18.36 -4.84
C SER A 8 -0.58 -18.13 -3.32
N GLU A 9 0.38 -18.64 -2.54
CA GLU A 9 0.46 -18.41 -1.10
C GLU A 9 0.84 -16.95 -0.81
N GLU A 10 1.78 -16.37 -1.58
CA GLU A 10 2.15 -14.96 -1.47
C GLU A 10 0.97 -14.02 -1.78
N ILE A 11 0.15 -14.36 -2.79
CA ILE A 11 -1.09 -13.63 -3.08
C ILE A 11 -2.05 -13.68 -1.89
N GLU A 12 -2.20 -14.84 -1.24
CA GLU A 12 -3.11 -14.97 -0.10
C GLU A 12 -2.60 -14.24 1.16
N ILE A 13 -1.30 -14.32 1.43
CA ILE A 13 -0.64 -13.58 2.50
C ILE A 13 -0.79 -12.07 2.28
N SER A 14 -0.54 -11.60 1.05
CA SER A 14 -0.63 -10.19 0.73
C SER A 14 -2.09 -9.69 0.79
N ARG A 15 -3.07 -10.52 0.43
CA ARG A 15 -4.51 -10.21 0.62
C ARG A 15 -4.87 -10.05 2.10
N ARG A 16 -4.39 -10.95 2.99
CA ARG A 16 -4.61 -10.82 4.44
C ARG A 16 -3.92 -9.58 5.00
N SER A 17 -2.71 -9.31 4.54
CA SER A 17 -1.93 -8.13 4.94
C SER A 17 -2.64 -6.83 4.57
N LEU A 18 -3.23 -6.74 3.37
CA LEU A 18 -4.00 -5.57 2.93
C LEU A 18 -5.15 -5.23 3.89
N ALA A 19 -5.88 -6.23 4.40
CA ALA A 19 -6.95 -6.01 5.37
C ALA A 19 -6.40 -5.44 6.69
N ASN A 20 -5.26 -5.94 7.16
CA ASN A 20 -4.58 -5.41 8.34
C ASN A 20 -4.08 -3.98 8.11
N TRP A 21 -3.46 -3.72 6.96
CA TRP A 21 -2.95 -2.40 6.57
C TRP A 21 -4.02 -1.33 6.53
N ARG A 22 -5.25 -1.66 6.12
CA ARG A 22 -6.38 -0.72 6.21
C ARG A 22 -6.67 -0.27 7.64
N GLY A 23 -6.56 -1.16 8.63
CA GLY A 23 -6.70 -0.81 10.04
C GLY A 23 -5.53 0.04 10.54
N VAL A 24 -4.31 -0.35 10.21
CA VAL A 24 -3.09 0.38 10.62
C VAL A 24 -3.05 1.79 9.99
N ALA A 25 -3.46 1.94 8.72
CA ALA A 25 -3.52 3.22 8.02
C ALA A 25 -4.46 4.24 8.69
N VAL A 26 -5.49 3.78 9.40
CA VAL A 26 -6.42 4.65 10.13
C VAL A 26 -5.83 5.12 11.46
N LEU A 27 -5.07 4.27 12.15
CA LEU A 27 -4.64 4.49 13.53
C LEU A 27 -3.18 4.96 13.68
N SER A 28 -2.38 4.87 12.62
CA SER A 28 -0.94 5.11 12.70
C SER A 28 -0.57 6.58 12.86
N LYS A 29 0.39 6.83 13.75
CA LYS A 29 1.04 8.13 13.95
C LYS A 29 2.19 8.39 12.97
N ARG A 30 2.53 7.42 12.10
CA ARG A 30 3.63 7.51 11.12
C ARG A 30 3.14 7.22 9.70
N PRO A 31 2.34 8.12 9.11
CA PRO A 31 1.67 7.83 7.84
C PRO A 31 2.65 7.77 6.66
N ASN A 32 3.78 8.49 6.68
CA ASN A 32 4.81 8.42 5.64
C ASN A 32 5.57 7.07 5.63
N GLU A 33 5.83 6.50 6.81
CA GLU A 33 6.50 5.20 6.93
C GLU A 33 5.61 4.09 6.37
N ILE A 34 4.31 4.15 6.67
CA ILE A 34 3.33 3.21 6.09
C ILE A 34 3.24 3.35 4.59
N VAL A 35 3.13 4.57 4.05
CA VAL A 35 3.11 4.76 2.59
C VAL A 35 4.34 4.14 1.93
N ARG A 36 5.52 4.23 2.56
CA ARG A 36 6.73 3.59 2.05
C ARG A 36 6.60 2.05 2.04
N LEU A 37 6.10 1.46 3.12
CA LEU A 37 5.91 0.00 3.22
C LEU A 37 4.86 -0.51 2.23
N LEU A 38 3.75 0.21 2.04
CA LEU A 38 2.72 -0.16 1.06
C LEU A 38 3.25 -0.11 -0.38
N ARG A 39 4.16 0.82 -0.70
CA ARG A 39 4.83 0.87 -2.01
C ARG A 39 5.80 -0.28 -2.21
N ASP A 40 6.49 -0.70 -1.14
CA ASP A 40 7.38 -1.87 -1.18
C ASP A 40 6.59 -3.15 -1.52
N GLU A 41 5.40 -3.32 -0.92
CA GLU A 41 4.49 -4.42 -1.25
C GLU A 41 4.01 -4.39 -2.72
N VAL A 42 3.74 -3.20 -3.28
CA VAL A 42 3.40 -3.06 -4.70
C VAL A 42 4.56 -3.58 -5.57
N HIS A 43 5.79 -3.16 -5.30
CA HIS A 43 6.96 -3.62 -6.05
C HIS A 43 7.18 -5.13 -5.93
N ALA A 44 6.94 -5.72 -4.76
CA ALA A 44 7.00 -7.17 -4.56
C ALA A 44 5.95 -7.90 -5.42
N LEU A 45 4.72 -7.38 -5.48
CA LEU A 45 3.65 -7.95 -6.30
C LEU A 45 3.91 -7.78 -7.81
N GLU A 46 4.53 -6.68 -8.23
CA GLU A 46 4.98 -6.48 -9.62
C GLU A 46 6.03 -7.54 -10.01
N ALA A 47 7.04 -7.73 -9.16
CA ALA A 47 8.07 -8.75 -9.36
C ALA A 47 7.48 -10.17 -9.39
N LEU A 48 6.48 -10.44 -8.54
CA LEU A 48 5.74 -11.70 -8.52
C LEU A 48 4.95 -11.93 -9.80
N ALA A 49 4.27 -10.89 -10.33
CA ALA A 49 3.51 -10.97 -11.57
C ALA A 49 4.41 -11.27 -12.77
N LEU A 50 5.60 -10.65 -12.82
CA LEU A 50 6.61 -10.90 -13.85
C LEU A 50 7.19 -12.32 -13.75
N SER A 51 7.47 -12.79 -12.54
CA SER A 51 8.07 -14.11 -12.31
C SER A 51 7.07 -15.25 -12.45
N GLN A 52 5.78 -14.99 -12.18
CA GLN A 52 4.70 -15.98 -12.19
C GLN A 52 3.47 -15.45 -12.94
N PRO A 53 3.44 -15.52 -14.29
CA PRO A 53 2.38 -14.95 -15.11
C PRO A 53 0.97 -15.46 -14.76
N ARG A 54 0.87 -16.70 -14.27
CA ARG A 54 -0.39 -17.29 -13.78
C ARG A 54 -1.04 -16.48 -12.64
N ASN A 55 -0.23 -15.76 -11.86
CA ASN A 55 -0.66 -14.95 -10.72
C ASN A 55 -0.79 -13.46 -11.08
N ALA A 56 -0.37 -13.05 -12.29
CA ALA A 56 -0.46 -11.67 -12.75
C ALA A 56 -1.85 -11.02 -12.57
N PRO A 57 -2.99 -11.67 -12.89
CA PRO A 57 -4.29 -11.04 -12.68
C PRO A 57 -4.66 -10.87 -11.20
N ALA A 58 -4.17 -11.75 -10.32
CA ALA A 58 -4.41 -11.64 -8.88
C ALA A 58 -3.49 -10.58 -8.24
N ALA A 59 -2.22 -10.54 -8.67
CA ALA A 59 -1.25 -9.54 -8.28
C ALA A 59 -1.71 -8.13 -8.70
N ALA A 60 -2.19 -7.96 -9.94
CA ALA A 60 -2.69 -6.68 -10.43
C ALA A 60 -3.86 -6.13 -9.60
N GLN A 61 -4.78 -7.00 -9.17
CA GLN A 61 -5.88 -6.61 -8.28
C GLN A 61 -5.38 -6.15 -6.91
N LEU A 62 -4.35 -6.81 -6.37
CA LEU A 62 -3.74 -6.43 -5.10
C LEU A 62 -2.95 -5.12 -5.22
N ILE A 63 -2.17 -4.95 -6.29
CA ILE A 63 -1.43 -3.72 -6.60
C ILE A 63 -2.38 -2.53 -6.60
N ALA A 64 -3.46 -2.59 -7.39
CA ALA A 64 -4.46 -1.52 -7.46
C ALA A 64 -5.07 -1.20 -6.08
N ALA A 65 -5.29 -2.23 -5.25
CA ALA A 65 -5.85 -2.05 -3.92
C ALA A 65 -4.85 -1.41 -2.93
N TYR A 66 -3.56 -1.74 -3.02
CA TYR A 66 -2.50 -1.12 -2.25
C TYR A 66 -2.27 0.34 -2.68
N GLU A 67 -2.26 0.62 -3.97
CA GLU A 67 -2.14 1.98 -4.52
C GLU A 67 -3.29 2.88 -4.05
N SER A 68 -4.53 2.38 -4.11
CA SER A 68 -5.70 3.12 -3.61
C SER A 68 -5.60 3.44 -2.11
N LEU A 69 -5.04 2.52 -1.32
CA LEU A 69 -4.77 2.77 0.11
C LEU A 69 -3.69 3.84 0.29
N VAL A 70 -2.61 3.78 -0.48
CA VAL A 70 -1.54 4.79 -0.49
C VAL A 70 -2.10 6.17 -0.84
N GLU A 71 -2.92 6.29 -1.89
CA GLU A 71 -3.54 7.56 -2.26
C GLU A 71 -4.44 8.11 -1.15
N THR A 72 -5.21 7.25 -0.50
CA THR A 72 -6.05 7.62 0.64
C THR A 72 -5.21 8.16 1.79
N MET A 73 -4.08 7.52 2.09
CA MET A 73 -3.16 7.97 3.12
C MET A 73 -2.49 9.29 2.75
N LEU A 74 -2.02 9.45 1.51
CA LEU A 74 -1.41 10.68 1.02
C LEU A 74 -2.39 11.85 1.07
N ARG A 75 -3.67 11.63 0.73
CA ARG A 75 -4.73 12.63 0.92
C ARG A 75 -4.86 13.04 2.39
N ARG A 76 -4.91 12.09 3.34
CA ARG A 76 -4.96 12.42 4.78
C ARG A 76 -3.73 13.20 5.26
N ILE A 77 -2.53 12.84 4.79
CA ILE A 77 -1.30 13.56 5.11
C ILE A 77 -1.35 14.99 4.56
N GLY A 78 -1.77 15.15 3.30
CA GLY A 78 -1.91 16.44 2.64
C GLY A 78 -2.96 17.34 3.28
N SER A 79 -4.12 16.79 3.65
CA SER A 79 -5.19 17.49 4.36
C SER A 79 -4.85 17.82 5.82
N SER A 80 -3.90 17.13 6.44
CA SER A 80 -3.41 17.43 7.80
C SER A 80 -2.41 18.59 7.84
N ARG A 81 -2.05 19.19 6.70
CA ARG A 81 -1.48 20.54 6.66
C ARG A 81 -2.62 21.53 6.45
N PRO A 82 -3.29 22.05 7.49
CA PRO A 82 -4.05 23.27 7.33
C PRO A 82 -3.05 24.36 6.97
N ASP A 83 -3.14 24.81 5.73
CA ASP A 83 -3.01 26.20 5.32
C ASP A 83 -2.40 27.15 6.38
N ARG A 84 -1.07 27.06 6.59
CA ARG A 84 -0.32 28.14 7.25
C ARG A 84 -0.20 29.38 6.35
N HIS A 85 -0.90 29.43 5.23
CA HIS A 85 -0.92 30.56 4.31
C HIS A 85 -2.05 31.54 4.67
N ALA A 86 -3.22 31.05 5.07
CA ALA A 86 -4.34 31.88 5.50
C ALA A 86 -4.07 32.73 6.77
N ALA A 87 -3.16 32.31 7.65
CA ALA A 87 -2.84 33.05 8.88
C ALA A 87 -1.85 34.20 8.69
N ARG A 88 -1.22 34.34 7.51
CA ARG A 88 -0.18 35.37 7.25
C ARG A 88 -0.69 36.55 6.40
N MET A 89 -1.91 36.45 5.88
CA MET A 89 -2.54 37.50 5.05
C MET A 89 -3.58 38.35 5.81
N ALA A 90 -3.72 38.13 7.14
CA ALA A 90 -4.64 38.87 8.01
C ALA A 90 -3.91 39.74 9.07
N GLY A 91 -2.62 40.00 8.88
CA GLY A 91 -1.78 40.85 9.75
C GLY A 91 -1.28 42.08 9.02
#